data_AF-A0A843IED4-F1
#
_entry.id   AF-A0A843IED4-F1
#
_cell.length_a   1.000
_cell.length_b   1.000
_cell.length_c   1.000
_cell.angle_alpha   90.00
_cell.angle_beta   90.00
_cell.angle_gamma   90.00
#
_symmetry.space_group_name_H-M   'P 1'
#
loop_
_entity.id
_entity.type
_entity.pdbx_description
1 polymer ?
#
loop_
_entity_poly.entity_id
_entity_poly.type
_entity_poly.pdbx_seq_one_letter_code
_entity_poly.pdbx_strand_id
1 'polypeptide(L)'
;MSFNDKQTIFTGTELDYEEIVEIPEGYEKAELKDFADGKLLTGRPEMSSVTSYTFDDDGEEKTVNRFKLFIFQDNDQLYIEININLKNDGDIHKNVRKGSVLFDFITSILELENAGSVGKSNIIRNVNLAEYREFVNRLSEMTIQVKEKSGSYIYYSFIVRDVQVK
;
A
#
# COMPACT_ATOMS: atom_id res chain seq x y z
N MET A 1 15.39 -18.93 -11.12
CA MET A 1 15.41 -20.16 -10.29
C MET A 1 15.26 -19.71 -8.86
N SER A 2 14.30 -20.11 -8.03
CA SER A 2 13.20 -21.07 -8.07
C SER A 2 12.19 -20.51 -7.05
N PHE A 3 10.92 -20.36 -7.43
CA PHE A 3 9.85 -20.17 -6.45
C PHE A 3 9.57 -21.53 -5.81
N ASN A 4 9.31 -21.50 -4.49
CA ASN A 4 9.05 -22.67 -3.64
C ASN A 4 7.87 -23.52 -4.18
N ASP A 5 8.16 -24.57 -4.93
CA ASP A 5 7.22 -25.66 -5.16
C ASP A 5 7.18 -26.57 -3.91
N LYS A 6 6.48 -26.14 -2.86
CA LYS A 6 5.99 -27.08 -1.85
C LYS A 6 4.71 -27.74 -2.40
N GLN A 7 4.87 -28.60 -3.41
CA GLN A 7 3.78 -29.47 -3.86
C GLN A 7 3.41 -30.44 -2.73
N THR A 8 2.21 -30.28 -2.20
CA THR A 8 1.55 -31.27 -1.34
C THR A 8 1.12 -32.48 -2.17
N ILE A 9 1.24 -33.70 -1.62
CA ILE A 9 0.72 -34.92 -2.27
C ILE A 9 -0.82 -35.02 -2.21
N PHE A 10 -1.46 -34.09 -1.50
CA PHE A 10 -2.90 -34.04 -1.32
C PHE A 10 -3.53 -33.15 -2.40
N THR A 11 -4.06 -33.76 -3.45
CA THR A 11 -4.60 -33.08 -4.65
C THR A 11 -5.89 -32.30 -4.43
N GLY A 12 -6.45 -32.33 -3.23
CA GLY A 12 -7.60 -31.52 -2.81
C GLY A 12 -7.26 -30.46 -1.77
N THR A 13 -5.98 -30.24 -1.46
CA THR A 13 -5.53 -29.24 -0.49
C THR A 13 -5.07 -27.99 -1.23
N GLU A 14 -5.90 -26.95 -1.19
CA GLU A 14 -5.50 -25.60 -1.56
C GLU A 14 -4.86 -24.95 -0.33
N LEU A 15 -3.60 -24.57 -0.44
CA LEU A 15 -2.92 -23.76 0.57
C LEU A 15 -3.06 -22.30 0.15
N ASP A 16 -3.84 -21.54 0.90
CA ASP A 16 -3.89 -20.09 0.76
C ASP A 16 -2.66 -19.52 1.47
N TYR A 17 -1.72 -18.99 0.70
CA TYR A 17 -0.55 -18.32 1.24
C TYR A 17 -0.93 -16.85 1.41
N GLU A 18 -1.38 -16.46 2.60
CA GLU A 18 -1.36 -15.05 2.95
C GLU A 18 0.11 -14.60 2.96
N GLU A 19 0.47 -13.71 2.04
CA GLU A 19 1.75 -13.01 2.08
C GLU A 19 1.73 -12.05 3.28
N ILE A 20 2.15 -12.56 4.43
CA ILE A 20 2.25 -11.79 5.67
C ILE A 20 3.59 -11.04 5.63
N VAL A 21 3.53 -9.72 5.63
CA VAL A 21 4.71 -8.89 5.89
C VAL A 21 5.14 -9.13 7.33
N GLU A 22 6.32 -9.71 7.53
CA GLU A 22 6.87 -9.98 8.86
C GLU A 22 7.31 -8.67 9.52
N ILE A 23 6.64 -8.31 10.61
CA ILE A 23 7.04 -7.16 11.44
C ILE A 23 8.14 -7.62 12.39
N PRO A 24 9.35 -7.02 12.36
CA PRO A 24 10.41 -7.40 13.27
C PRO A 24 10.02 -7.15 14.73
N GLU A 25 10.50 -8.03 15.62
CA GLU A 25 10.26 -7.90 17.05
C GLU A 25 10.79 -6.56 17.60
N GLY A 26 10.02 -5.94 18.50
CA GLY A 26 10.37 -4.67 19.13
C GLY A 26 9.97 -3.42 18.33
N TYR A 27 9.42 -3.57 17.12
CA TYR A 27 8.99 -2.42 16.34
C TYR A 27 7.65 -1.86 16.86
N GLU A 28 7.61 -0.55 17.07
CA GLU A 28 6.38 0.19 17.39
C GLU A 28 5.59 0.51 16.11
N LYS A 29 4.26 0.49 16.22
CA LYS A 29 3.35 0.85 15.12
C LYS A 29 3.08 2.34 15.15
N ALA A 30 3.19 2.99 13.99
CA ALA A 30 2.57 4.29 13.72
C ALA A 30 1.66 4.25 12.49
N GLU A 31 0.74 5.20 12.41
CA GLU A 31 -0.14 5.46 11.28
C GLU A 31 0.08 6.89 10.78
N LEU A 32 -0.35 7.20 9.55
CA LEU A 32 -0.15 8.54 8.97
C LEU A 32 -0.73 9.68 9.83
N LYS A 33 -1.81 9.41 10.57
CA LYS A 33 -2.48 10.37 11.45
C LYS A 33 -1.63 10.80 12.66
N ASP A 34 -0.60 10.02 12.99
CA ASP A 34 0.27 10.29 14.13
C ASP A 34 1.35 11.34 13.77
N PHE A 35 1.39 11.76 12.50
CA PHE A 35 2.35 12.73 11.97
C PHE A 35 1.65 13.97 11.44
N ALA A 36 2.32 15.12 11.56
CA ALA A 36 1.82 16.38 11.01
C ALA A 36 1.79 16.40 9.47
N ASP A 37 0.85 17.15 8.90
CA ASP A 37 0.79 17.40 7.45
C ASP A 37 2.15 17.89 6.92
N GLY A 38 2.55 17.35 5.77
CA GLY A 38 3.80 17.71 5.11
C GLY A 38 5.06 17.05 5.68
N LYS A 39 4.98 16.30 6.80
CA LYS A 39 6.10 15.53 7.35
C LYS A 39 6.64 14.55 6.31
N LEU A 40 7.96 14.47 6.20
CA LEU A 40 8.66 13.45 5.41
C LEU A 40 8.98 12.26 6.33
N LEU A 41 8.66 11.07 5.84
CA LEU A 41 8.94 9.79 6.48
C LEU A 41 9.74 8.95 5.49
N THR A 42 10.89 8.46 5.92
CA THR A 42 11.84 7.73 5.08
C THR A 42 12.16 6.41 5.75
N GLY A 43 12.15 5.34 4.97
CA GLY A 43 12.48 4.00 5.45
C GLY A 43 12.39 2.96 4.36
N ARG A 44 12.67 1.70 4.73
CA ARG A 44 12.54 0.56 3.82
C ARG A 44 11.06 0.29 3.58
N PRO A 45 10.57 0.31 2.32
CA PRO A 45 9.17 0.06 2.07
C PRO A 45 8.88 -1.44 1.89
N GLU A 46 7.65 -1.83 2.20
CA GLU A 46 7.13 -3.16 1.87
C GLU A 46 5.63 -3.07 1.61
N MET A 47 5.15 -3.64 0.51
CA MET A 47 3.76 -3.64 0.10
C MET A 47 3.22 -5.06 0.20
N SER A 48 2.14 -5.24 0.96
CA SER A 48 1.44 -6.52 1.07
C SER A 48 0.62 -6.81 -0.17
N SER A 49 0.21 -8.07 -0.29
CA SER A 49 -0.86 -8.43 -1.20
C SER A 49 -2.21 -7.84 -0.81
N VAL A 50 -3.13 -7.78 -1.78
CA VAL A 50 -4.52 -7.40 -1.55
C VAL A 50 -5.19 -8.49 -0.72
N THR A 51 -5.78 -8.10 0.41
CA THR A 51 -6.53 -8.97 1.30
C THR A 51 -7.96 -8.49 1.44
N SER A 52 -8.86 -9.45 1.65
CA SER A 52 -10.28 -9.22 1.84
C SER A 52 -10.66 -9.74 3.22
N TYR A 53 -11.36 -8.93 3.99
CA TYR A 53 -11.89 -9.36 5.29
C TYR A 53 -13.35 -8.94 5.40
N THR A 54 -14.16 -9.84 5.95
CA THR A 54 -15.59 -9.60 6.19
C THR A 54 -15.80 -9.42 7.68
N PHE A 55 -16.60 -8.43 8.05
CA PHE A 55 -17.01 -8.18 9.43
C PHE A 55 -18.49 -7.78 9.46
N ASP A 56 -19.11 -8.00 10.61
CA ASP A 56 -20.47 -7.53 10.88
C ASP A 56 -20.43 -6.06 11.30
N ASP A 57 -21.18 -5.21 10.60
CA ASP A 57 -21.36 -3.79 10.91
C ASP A 57 -22.86 -3.49 10.99
N ASP A 58 -23.37 -3.35 12.21
CA ASP A 58 -24.78 -3.14 12.54
C ASP A 58 -25.74 -4.20 11.97
N GLY A 59 -25.31 -5.47 11.93
CA GLY A 59 -26.12 -6.60 11.46
C GLY A 59 -26.04 -6.86 9.95
N GLU A 60 -25.22 -6.08 9.23
CA GLU A 60 -24.89 -6.30 7.82
C GLU A 60 -23.43 -6.78 7.68
N GLU A 61 -23.21 -7.89 6.96
CA GLU A 61 -21.87 -8.30 6.57
C GLU A 61 -21.28 -7.28 5.58
N LYS A 62 -20.17 -6.67 5.98
CA LYS A 62 -19.37 -5.78 5.13
C LYS A 62 -18.04 -6.45 4.83
N THR A 63 -17.75 -6.58 3.54
CA THR A 63 -16.42 -6.98 3.05
C THR A 63 -15.62 -5.74 2.69
N VAL A 64 -14.41 -5.65 3.23
CA VAL A 64 -13.44 -4.62 2.86
C VAL A 64 -12.24 -5.26 2.20
N ASN A 65 -11.88 -4.73 1.05
CA ASN A 65 -10.68 -5.08 0.30
C ASN A 65 -9.63 -4.02 0.59
N ARG A 66 -8.38 -4.41 0.89
CA ARG A 66 -7.28 -3.47 1.07
C ARG A 66 -5.94 -4.11 0.79
N PHE A 67 -4.93 -3.29 0.55
CA PHE A 67 -3.55 -3.70 0.79
C PHE A 67 -2.93 -2.77 1.82
N LYS A 68 -1.78 -3.19 2.35
CA LYS A 68 -0.99 -2.40 3.29
C LYS A 68 0.33 -2.01 2.65
N LEU A 69 0.72 -0.75 2.83
CA LEU A 69 2.08 -0.29 2.61
C LEU A 69 2.73 -0.04 3.96
N PHE A 70 3.90 -0.62 4.17
CA PHE A 70 4.72 -0.46 5.35
C PHE A 70 5.94 0.38 4.99
N ILE A 71 6.32 1.31 5.88
CA ILE A 71 7.61 2.00 5.83
C ILE A 71 8.34 1.70 7.15
N PHE A 72 9.41 0.91 7.08
CA PHE A 72 10.22 0.52 8.23
C PHE A 72 11.35 1.50 8.45
N GLN A 73 11.40 2.10 9.65
CA GLN A 73 12.47 2.99 10.10
C GLN A 73 13.34 2.22 11.10
N ASP A 74 14.26 1.42 10.57
CA ASP A 74 14.95 0.38 11.36
C ASP A 74 15.76 0.95 12.55
N ASN A 75 16.31 2.16 12.39
CA ASN A 75 17.06 2.84 13.46
C ASN A 75 16.19 3.24 14.66
N ASP A 76 14.92 3.55 14.40
CA ASP A 76 13.96 4.00 15.41
C ASP A 76 13.07 2.85 15.91
N GLN A 77 13.26 1.63 15.37
CA GLN A 77 12.39 0.47 15.61
C GLN A 77 10.91 0.86 15.44
N LEU A 78 10.60 1.54 14.35
CA LEU A 78 9.27 2.06 14.05
C LEU A 78 8.83 1.54 12.69
N TYR A 79 7.58 1.10 12.57
CA TYR A 79 6.96 0.85 11.27
C TYR A 79 5.71 1.70 11.11
N ILE A 80 5.59 2.32 9.94
CA ILE A 80 4.41 3.09 9.58
C ILE A 80 3.53 2.19 8.72
N GLU A 81 2.33 1.86 9.22
CA GLU A 81 1.34 1.08 8.47
C GLU A 81 0.35 2.02 7.77
N ILE A 82 0.25 1.89 6.45
CA ILE A 82 -0.70 2.63 5.63
C ILE A 82 -1.71 1.65 5.02
N ASN A 83 -2.95 1.73 5.49
CA ASN A 83 -4.06 0.93 4.97
C ASN A 83 -4.67 1.61 3.74
N ILE A 84 -4.65 0.92 2.59
CA ILE A 84 -5.21 1.45 1.34
C ILE A 84 -6.44 0.62 0.96
N ASN A 85 -7.62 1.18 1.27
CA ASN A 85 -8.91 0.53 0.99
C ASN A 85 -9.24 0.56 -0.51
N LEU A 86 -9.73 -0.57 -1.00
CA LEU A 86 -10.02 -0.86 -2.39
C LEU A 86 -11.50 -1.15 -2.57
N LYS A 87 -12.00 -0.91 -3.78
CA LYS A 87 -13.41 -1.19 -4.12
C LYS A 87 -13.68 -2.66 -4.40
N ASN A 88 -12.69 -3.36 -4.92
CA ASN A 88 -12.78 -4.76 -5.34
C ASN A 88 -11.58 -5.51 -4.76
N ASP A 89 -11.69 -6.82 -4.74
CA ASP A 89 -10.58 -7.76 -4.53
C ASP A 89 -9.66 -7.83 -5.75
N GLY A 90 -8.50 -8.47 -5.55
CA GLY A 90 -7.48 -8.67 -6.59
C GLY A 90 -6.68 -7.43 -6.95
N ASP A 91 -5.67 -7.62 -7.80
CA ASP A 91 -4.67 -6.57 -8.10
C ASP A 91 -5.14 -5.57 -9.19
N ILE A 92 -6.17 -5.88 -9.97
CA ILE A 92 -6.61 -5.05 -11.10
C ILE A 92 -7.70 -4.07 -10.67
N HIS A 93 -7.39 -2.77 -10.67
CA HIS A 93 -8.37 -1.73 -10.36
C HIS A 93 -8.60 -0.79 -11.53
N LYS A 94 -9.87 -0.48 -11.76
CA LYS A 94 -10.32 0.42 -12.81
C LYS A 94 -10.93 1.68 -12.21
N ASN A 95 -10.83 2.78 -12.96
CA ASN A 95 -11.48 4.05 -12.63
C ASN A 95 -11.14 4.58 -11.22
N VAL A 96 -9.88 4.48 -10.80
CA VAL A 96 -9.41 5.04 -9.53
C VAL A 96 -9.46 6.56 -9.65
N ARG A 97 -10.29 7.20 -8.83
CA ARG A 97 -10.55 8.65 -8.91
C ARG A 97 -9.64 9.44 -7.99
N LYS A 98 -9.33 10.67 -8.40
CA LYS A 98 -8.66 11.67 -7.57
C LYS A 98 -9.39 11.85 -6.25
N GLY A 99 -8.61 11.93 -5.16
CA GLY A 99 -9.11 12.03 -3.80
C GLY A 99 -9.01 10.73 -3.01
N SER A 100 -8.75 9.58 -3.62
CA SER A 100 -8.40 8.36 -2.86
C SER A 100 -6.92 8.29 -2.54
N VAL A 101 -6.57 7.58 -1.45
CA VAL A 101 -5.18 7.29 -1.08
C VAL A 101 -4.48 6.51 -2.21
N LEU A 102 -5.18 5.55 -2.83
CA LEU A 102 -4.66 4.81 -3.98
C LEU A 102 -4.31 5.76 -5.14
N PHE A 103 -5.13 6.76 -5.44
CA PHE A 103 -4.82 7.69 -6.52
C PHE A 103 -3.54 8.47 -6.23
N ASP A 104 -3.40 9.00 -5.01
CA ASP A 104 -2.20 9.76 -4.62
C ASP A 104 -0.94 8.89 -4.69
N PHE A 105 -1.01 7.66 -4.18
CA PHE A 105 0.10 6.69 -4.26
C PHE A 105 0.54 6.44 -5.70
N ILE A 106 -0.38 5.99 -6.56
CA ILE A 106 -0.08 5.64 -7.95
C ILE A 106 0.45 6.84 -8.73
N THR A 107 -0.22 7.99 -8.63
CA THR A 107 0.21 9.19 -9.35
C THR A 107 1.54 9.72 -8.86
N SER A 108 1.86 9.60 -7.56
CA SER A 108 3.16 10.02 -7.05
C SER A 108 4.32 9.17 -7.60
N ILE A 109 4.13 7.87 -7.78
CA ILE A 109 5.13 7.00 -8.41
C ILE A 109 5.29 7.34 -9.90
N LEU A 110 4.20 7.56 -10.63
CA LEU A 110 4.25 7.94 -12.05
C LEU A 110 4.96 9.28 -12.28
N GLU A 111 4.78 10.24 -11.36
CA GLU A 111 5.49 11.53 -11.40
C GLU A 111 7.00 11.38 -11.10
N LEU A 112 7.41 10.38 -10.31
CA LEU A 112 8.83 10.06 -10.11
C LEU A 112 9.45 9.42 -11.34
N GLU A 113 8.72 8.53 -12.02
CA GLU A 113 9.18 7.90 -13.26
C GLU A 113 9.32 8.93 -14.39
N ASN A 114 8.32 9.80 -14.55
CA ASN A 114 8.29 10.82 -15.59
C ASN A 114 7.57 12.06 -15.09
N ALA A 115 8.34 13.08 -14.74
CA ALA A 115 7.81 14.33 -14.22
C ALA A 115 6.83 14.99 -15.20
N GLY A 116 5.62 15.31 -14.72
CA GLY A 116 4.52 15.88 -15.48
C GLY A 116 3.65 14.86 -16.22
N SER A 117 3.92 13.56 -16.11
CA SER A 117 3.18 12.50 -16.82
C SER A 117 1.72 12.37 -16.40
N VAL A 118 1.38 12.71 -15.16
CA VAL A 118 0.00 12.63 -14.64
C VAL A 118 -0.82 13.85 -15.10
N GLY A 119 -0.15 14.98 -15.31
CA GLY A 119 -0.76 16.21 -15.82
C GLY A 119 -1.98 16.66 -15.00
N LYS A 120 -3.10 16.94 -15.68
CA LYS A 120 -4.38 17.32 -15.05
C LYS A 120 -5.34 16.13 -14.88
N SER A 121 -4.83 14.91 -14.89
CA SER A 121 -5.70 13.73 -14.77
C SER A 121 -6.42 13.71 -13.43
N ASN A 122 -7.70 13.32 -13.47
CA ASN A 122 -8.52 13.11 -12.27
C ASN A 122 -8.94 11.64 -12.11
N ILE A 123 -8.49 10.76 -13.00
CA ILE A 123 -8.84 9.34 -13.02
C ILE A 123 -7.71 8.49 -13.60
N ILE A 124 -7.34 7.42 -12.90
CA ILE A 124 -6.52 6.34 -13.44
C ILE A 124 -7.48 5.28 -13.98
N ARG A 125 -7.45 5.04 -15.30
CA ARG A 125 -8.41 4.14 -15.95
C ARG A 125 -8.16 2.68 -15.59
N ASN A 126 -6.91 2.28 -15.47
CA ASN A 126 -6.49 0.92 -15.13
C ASN A 126 -5.18 0.97 -14.37
N VAL A 127 -5.05 0.15 -13.33
CA VAL A 127 -3.81 -0.07 -12.59
C VAL A 127 -3.72 -1.53 -12.16
N ASN A 128 -2.51 -2.08 -12.19
CA ASN A 128 -2.20 -3.42 -11.74
C ASN A 128 -1.32 -3.34 -10.49
N LEU A 129 -1.88 -3.62 -9.31
CA LEU A 129 -1.16 -3.54 -8.03
C LEU A 129 -0.02 -4.55 -7.92
N ALA A 130 -0.03 -5.65 -8.67
CA ALA A 130 1.07 -6.60 -8.69
C ALA A 130 2.38 -5.95 -9.15
N GLU A 131 2.31 -5.10 -10.18
CA GLU A 131 3.47 -4.36 -10.72
C GLU A 131 4.01 -3.35 -9.70
N TYR A 132 3.10 -2.65 -9.01
CA TYR A 132 3.47 -1.69 -7.97
C TYR A 132 4.06 -2.42 -6.75
N ARG A 133 3.49 -3.55 -6.34
CA ARG A 133 4.02 -4.40 -5.27
C ARG A 133 5.42 -4.90 -5.60
N GLU A 134 5.65 -5.41 -6.81
CA GLU A 134 6.98 -5.85 -7.26
C GLU A 134 7.98 -4.69 -7.28
N PHE A 135 7.57 -3.52 -7.77
CA PHE A 135 8.41 -2.33 -7.73
C PHE A 135 8.77 -1.93 -6.31
N VAL A 136 7.79 -1.74 -5.43
CA VAL A 136 7.97 -1.31 -4.05
C VAL A 136 8.87 -2.28 -3.27
N ASN A 137 8.65 -3.59 -3.39
CA ASN A 137 9.39 -4.59 -2.60
C ASN A 137 10.85 -4.77 -3.07
N ARG A 138 11.22 -4.21 -4.24
CA ARG A 138 12.61 -4.12 -4.73
C ARG A 138 13.34 -2.87 -4.26
N LEU A 139 12.65 -1.90 -3.68
CA LEU A 139 13.29 -0.69 -3.17
C LEU A 139 14.07 -0.99 -1.89
N SER A 140 15.20 -0.32 -1.74
CA SER A 140 15.95 -0.27 -0.47
C SER A 140 15.38 0.80 0.45
N GLU A 141 14.90 1.91 -0.12
CA GLU A 141 14.36 3.04 0.63
C GLU A 141 13.24 3.75 -0.16
N MET A 142 12.27 4.29 0.58
CA MET A 142 11.21 5.16 0.06
C MET A 142 11.01 6.32 1.03
N THR A 143 10.94 7.53 0.48
CA THR A 143 10.51 8.72 1.21
C THR A 143 9.09 9.09 0.81
N ILE A 144 8.20 9.17 1.79
CA ILE A 144 6.83 9.65 1.62
C ILE A 144 6.62 10.99 2.33
N GLN A 145 5.76 11.83 1.78
CA GLN A 145 5.25 13.01 2.45
C GLN A 145 3.82 12.78 2.92
N VAL A 146 3.58 12.96 4.21
CA VAL A 146 2.23 12.90 4.82
C VAL A 146 1.36 14.02 4.23
N LYS A 147 0.11 13.68 3.93
CA LYS A 147 -0.92 14.62 3.47
C LYS A 147 -2.17 14.49 4.30
N GLU A 148 -2.44 15.50 5.12
CA GLU A 148 -3.75 15.68 5.71
C GLU A 148 -4.69 16.28 4.66
N LYS A 149 -5.86 15.66 4.47
CA LYS A 149 -6.87 16.12 3.53
C LYS A 149 -8.15 16.42 4.28
N SER A 150 -8.55 17.70 4.22
CA SER A 150 -9.77 18.19 4.83
C SER A 150 -10.86 18.35 3.76
N GLY A 151 -12.02 17.73 3.98
CA GLY A 151 -13.23 17.86 3.16
C GLY A 151 -14.47 17.69 4.03
N SER A 152 -15.43 16.86 3.60
CA SER A 152 -16.56 16.47 4.44
C SER A 152 -16.15 15.69 5.69
N TYR A 153 -14.94 15.11 5.68
CA TYR A 153 -14.25 14.50 6.81
C TYR A 153 -12.75 14.72 6.64
N ILE A 154 -11.98 14.56 7.72
CA ILE A 154 -10.51 14.58 7.68
C ILE A 154 -10.01 13.16 7.42
N TYR A 155 -9.09 13.01 6.48
CA TYR A 155 -8.38 11.76 6.26
C TYR A 155 -6.92 12.01 5.88
N TYR A 156 -6.09 11.00 6.09
CA TYR A 156 -4.67 11.06 5.82
C TYR A 156 -4.34 10.25 4.56
N SER A 157 -3.50 10.83 3.72
CA SER A 157 -2.91 10.23 2.52
C SER A 157 -1.41 10.52 2.52
N PHE A 158 -0.72 10.14 1.46
CA PHE A 158 0.71 10.38 1.31
C PHE A 158 1.09 10.54 -0.16
N ILE A 159 2.25 11.13 -0.39
CA ILE A 159 2.85 11.31 -1.72
C ILE A 159 4.25 10.73 -1.65
N VAL A 160 4.57 9.77 -2.53
CA VAL A 160 5.96 9.29 -2.67
C VAL A 160 6.80 10.43 -3.27
N ARG A 161 7.90 10.77 -2.60
CA ARG A 161 8.78 11.90 -2.94
C ARG A 161 10.14 11.48 -3.47
N ASP A 162 10.62 10.32 -3.02
CA ASP A 162 11.88 9.76 -3.47
C ASP A 162 11.90 8.25 -3.24
N VAL A 163 12.70 7.54 -4.03
CA VAL A 163 12.88 6.08 -3.95
C VAL A 163 14.32 5.71 -4.29
N GLN A 164 14.84 4.70 -3.60
CA GLN A 164 16.15 4.12 -3.87
C GLN A 164 15.99 2.63 -4.18
N VAL A 165 16.61 2.16 -5.26
CA VAL A 165 16.59 0.75 -5.67
C VAL A 165 17.77 0.02 -5.02
N LYS A 166 17.58 -1.26 -4.70
CA LYS A 166 18.65 -2.15 -4.21
C LYS A 166 19.77 -2.34 -5.22
#